data_AF-A0A1E7Z1V8-F1
#
_entry.id   AF-A0A1E7Z1V8-F1
#
_cell.length_a   1.000
_cell.length_b   1.000
_cell.length_c   1.000
_cell.angle_alpha   90.00
_cell.angle_beta   90.00
_cell.angle_gamma   90.00
#
_symmetry.space_group_name_H-M   'P 1'
#
loop_
_entity.id
_entity.type
_entity.pdbx_description
1 polymer ?
#
loop_
_entity_poly.entity_id
_entity_poly.type
_entity_poly.pdbx_seq_one_letter_code
_entity_poly.pdbx_strand_id
1 'polypeptide(L)'
;MSTAIKEKYAAFIKRVEGNGTATLGFYCPHCKSAILTLAAPAGETWDSMSTCPYCEGIFMKITTHTAVNIGVPKASGNIVWGELCQSQ
;
A
#
# COMPACT_ATOMS: atom_id res chain seq x y z
N MET A 1 -16.45 -5.30 10.32
CA MET A 1 -15.63 -5.63 9.13
C MET A 1 -16.51 -5.49 7.91
N SER A 2 -16.35 -4.42 7.11
CA SER A 2 -17.14 -4.23 5.89
C SER A 2 -16.62 -5.13 4.76
N THR A 3 -17.40 -6.10 4.32
CA THR A 3 -17.05 -7.01 3.19
C THR A 3 -16.88 -6.25 1.87
N ALA A 4 -17.65 -5.17 1.70
CA ALA A 4 -17.64 -4.37 0.47
C ALA A 4 -16.28 -3.71 0.16
N ILE A 5 -15.49 -3.31 1.16
CA ILE A 5 -14.16 -2.71 0.93
C ILE A 5 -13.19 -3.78 0.41
N LYS A 6 -13.23 -4.98 1.01
CA LYS A 6 -12.39 -6.11 0.60
C LYS A 6 -12.71 -6.56 -0.82
N GLU A 7 -13.99 -6.63 -1.18
CA GLU A 7 -14.45 -7.00 -2.53
C GLU A 7 -14.01 -5.97 -3.58
N LYS A 8 -14.19 -4.67 -3.30
CA LYS A 8 -13.71 -3.60 -4.21
C LYS A 8 -12.21 -3.64 -4.41
N TYR A 9 -11.46 -3.87 -3.32
CA TYR A 9 -10.02 -4.02 -3.38
C TYR A 9 -9.61 -5.25 -4.22
N ALA A 10 -10.23 -6.42 -4.00
CA ALA A 10 -9.93 -7.62 -4.78
C ALA A 10 -10.26 -7.46 -6.26
N ALA A 11 -11.40 -6.83 -6.58
CA ALA A 11 -11.78 -6.52 -7.97
C ALA A 11 -10.79 -5.55 -8.63
N PHE A 12 -10.31 -4.54 -7.89
CA PHE A 12 -9.29 -3.62 -8.36
C PHE A 12 -7.98 -4.33 -8.69
N ILE A 13 -7.46 -5.17 -7.79
CA ILE A 13 -6.21 -5.91 -8.02
C ILE A 13 -6.35 -6.84 -9.22
N LYS A 14 -7.44 -7.62 -9.31
CA LYS A 14 -7.69 -8.51 -10.44
C LYS A 14 -7.71 -7.75 -11.79
N ARG A 15 -8.31 -6.55 -11.81
CA ARG A 15 -8.36 -5.70 -13.01
C ARG A 15 -6.95 -5.23 -13.43
N VAL A 16 -6.16 -4.79 -12.47
CA VAL A 16 -4.80 -4.30 -12.70
C VAL A 16 -3.89 -5.41 -13.23
N GLU A 17 -3.92 -6.57 -12.59
CA GLU A 17 -3.12 -7.73 -12.99
C GLU A 17 -3.54 -8.25 -14.37
N GLY A 18 -4.85 -8.29 -14.65
CA GLY A 18 -5.37 -8.65 -15.98
C GLY A 18 -4.93 -7.69 -17.09
N ASN A 19 -4.60 -6.44 -16.76
CA ASN A 19 -4.07 -5.45 -17.69
C ASN A 19 -2.53 -5.48 -17.80
N GLY A 20 -1.85 -6.43 -17.14
CA GLY A 20 -0.39 -6.54 -17.13
C GLY A 20 0.32 -5.43 -16.37
N THR A 21 -0.39 -4.68 -15.52
CA THR A 21 0.22 -3.64 -14.70
C THR A 21 0.94 -4.27 -13.51
N ALA A 22 2.20 -3.87 -13.27
CA ALA A 22 2.99 -4.39 -12.17
C ALA A 22 2.39 -4.01 -10.80
N THR A 23 2.35 -4.97 -9.89
CA THR A 23 1.92 -4.79 -8.51
C THR A 23 3.07 -5.08 -7.54
N LEU A 24 3.05 -4.40 -6.39
CA LEU A 24 4.00 -4.56 -5.30
C LEU A 24 3.26 -4.98 -4.04
N GLY A 25 3.81 -5.98 -3.34
CA GLY A 25 3.31 -6.47 -2.07
C GLY A 25 3.95 -5.76 -0.88
N PHE A 26 3.16 -5.47 0.15
CA PHE A 26 3.62 -4.96 1.43
C PHE A 26 2.67 -5.39 2.55
N TYR A 27 3.11 -5.27 3.80
CA TYR A 27 2.28 -5.60 4.96
C TYR A 27 1.66 -4.36 5.57
N CYS A 28 0.38 -4.43 5.92
CA CYS A 28 -0.29 -3.37 6.67
C CYS A 28 0.47 -3.10 7.99
N PRO A 29 0.79 -1.84 8.32
CA PRO A 29 1.51 -1.56 9.57
C PRO A 29 0.68 -1.86 10.82
N HIS A 30 -0.66 -1.84 10.70
CA HIS A 30 -1.61 -2.04 11.80
C HIS A 30 -1.96 -3.51 12.05
N CYS A 31 -2.41 -4.22 11.01
CA CYS A 31 -2.92 -5.59 11.14
C CYS A 31 -2.04 -6.67 10.50
N LYS A 32 -0.91 -6.28 9.90
CA LYS A 32 0.07 -7.17 9.24
C LYS A 32 -0.48 -8.03 8.09
N SER A 33 -1.71 -7.77 7.63
CA SER A 33 -2.23 -8.41 6.41
C SER A 33 -1.42 -7.98 5.19
N ALA A 34 -1.15 -8.92 4.29
CA ALA A 34 -0.51 -8.63 3.01
C ALA A 34 -1.48 -7.84 2.11
N ILE A 35 -0.97 -6.75 1.51
CA ILE A 35 -1.69 -5.86 0.60
C ILE A 35 -0.85 -5.70 -0.66
N LEU A 36 -1.52 -5.60 -1.80
CA LEU A 36 -0.96 -5.29 -3.10
C LEU A 36 -1.32 -3.85 -3.47
N THR A 37 -0.41 -3.20 -4.18
CA THR A 37 -0.62 -1.87 -4.77
C THR A 37 0.03 -1.82 -6.14
N LEU A 38 -0.38 -0.87 -6.97
CA LEU A 38 0.33 -0.55 -8.21
C LEU A 38 1.78 -0.19 -7.93
N ALA A 39 2.70 -0.70 -8.75
CA ALA A 39 4.03 -0.13 -8.89
C ALA A 39 3.95 1.22 -9.61
N ALA A 40 4.79 2.18 -9.23
CA ALA A 40 4.96 3.39 -10.02
C ALA A 40 5.73 3.07 -11.32
N PRO A 41 5.59 3.88 -12.38
CA PRO A 41 6.48 3.85 -13.53
C PRO A 41 7.95 4.02 -13.12
N ALA A 42 8.86 3.48 -13.92
CA ALA A 42 10.29 3.64 -13.68
C ALA A 42 10.68 5.13 -13.70
N GLY A 43 11.40 5.58 -12.67
CA GLY A 43 11.78 6.98 -12.48
C GLY A 43 10.74 7.85 -11.77
N GLU A 44 9.54 7.32 -11.48
CA GLU A 44 8.52 8.01 -10.71
C GLU A 44 8.44 7.53 -9.27
N THR A 45 7.91 8.39 -8.40
CA THR A 45 7.59 8.08 -7.02
C THR A 45 6.23 8.68 -6.70
N TRP A 46 5.33 7.86 -6.16
CA TRP A 46 3.98 8.26 -5.81
C TRP A 46 3.80 8.20 -4.30
N ASP A 47 3.42 9.31 -3.69
CA ASP A 47 3.02 9.38 -2.30
C ASP A 47 1.48 9.39 -2.21
N SER A 48 0.92 8.57 -1.31
CA SER A 48 -0.53 8.52 -1.14
C SER A 48 -0.94 8.11 0.27
N MET A 49 -1.99 8.76 0.77
CA MET A 49 -2.67 8.32 1.99
C MET A 49 -3.66 7.20 1.63
N SER A 50 -3.56 6.06 2.30
CA SER A 50 -4.31 4.85 1.98
C SER A 50 -4.96 4.24 3.21
N THR A 51 -6.08 3.55 2.99
CA THR A 51 -6.80 2.82 4.03
C THR A 51 -6.64 1.32 3.80
N CYS A 52 -6.28 0.58 4.85
CA CYS A 52 -6.13 -0.87 4.78
C CYS A 52 -7.48 -1.53 4.46
N PRO A 53 -7.59 -2.38 3.43
CA PRO A 53 -8.85 -3.04 3.11
C PRO A 53 -9.26 -4.10 4.14
N TYR A 54 -8.35 -4.51 5.03
CA TYR A 54 -8.59 -5.57 6.02
C TYR A 54 -9.00 -5.06 7.39
N CYS A 55 -8.36 -3.99 7.87
CA CYS A 55 -8.56 -3.44 9.20
C CYS A 55 -8.98 -1.97 9.21
N GLU A 56 -9.13 -1.36 8.03
CA GLU A 56 -9.56 0.04 7.85
C GLU A 56 -8.61 1.08 8.47
N GLY A 57 -7.42 0.65 8.89
CA GLY A 57 -6.37 1.52 9.42
C GLY A 57 -5.77 2.39 8.32
N ILE A 58 -5.58 3.68 8.62
CA ILE A 58 -4.99 4.66 7.70
C ILE A 58 -3.46 4.62 7.81
N PHE A 59 -2.80 4.67 6.67
CA PHE A 59 -1.34 4.75 6.57
C PHE A 59 -0.94 5.60 5.37
N MET A 60 0.26 6.17 5.43
CA MET A 60 0.91 6.78 4.26
C MET A 60 1.70 5.69 3.54
N LYS A 61 1.70 5.72 2.20
CA LYS A 61 2.63 4.91 1.41
C LYS A 61 3.36 5.77 0.39
N ILE A 62 4.63 5.45 0.18
CA ILE A 62 5.45 5.94 -0.93
C ILE A 62 5.77 4.75 -1.81
N THR A 63 5.28 4.77 -3.04
CA THR A 63 5.46 3.68 -4.00
C THR A 63 6.40 4.11 -5.10
N THR A 64 7.39 3.27 -5.38
CA THR A 64 8.31 3.39 -6.50
C THR A 64 8.04 2.27 -7.52
N HIS A 65 8.92 2.12 -8.50
CA HIS A 65 8.85 1.01 -9.44
C HIS A 65 9.04 -0.37 -8.78
N THR A 66 9.84 -0.46 -7.73
CA THR A 66 10.26 -1.75 -7.14
C THR A 66 9.95 -1.91 -5.66
N ALA A 67 9.64 -0.82 -4.96
CA ALA A 67 9.46 -0.83 -3.51
C ALA A 67 8.28 0.02 -3.05
N VAL A 68 7.71 -0.36 -1.90
CA VAL A 68 6.67 0.38 -1.18
C VAL A 68 7.17 0.65 0.22
N ASN A 69 7.26 1.92 0.59
CA ASN A 69 7.56 2.36 1.94
C ASN A 69 6.26 2.76 2.63
N ILE A 70 6.06 2.31 3.86
CA ILE A 70 4.85 2.57 4.63
C ILE A 70 5.16 3.40 5.85
N GLY A 71 4.28 4.34 6.16
CA GLY A 71 4.37 5.19 7.34
C GLY A 71 3.04 5.26 8.06
N VAL A 72 3.09 5.36 9.38
CA VAL A 72 1.89 5.53 10.21
C VAL A 72 1.80 6.98 10.66
N PRO A 73 0.72 7.71 10.32
CA PRO A 73 0.51 9.05 10.86
C PRO A 73 0.25 8.98 12.36
N LYS A 74 0.88 9.88 13.11
CA LYS A 74 0.66 10.07 14.56
C LYS A 74 -0.23 11.28 14.79
N ALA A 75 -0.87 11.32 15.97
CA ALA A 75 -1.69 12.46 16.40
C ALA A 75 -0.93 13.79 16.43
N SER A 76 0.40 13.76 16.56
CA SER A 76 1.28 14.93 16.48
C SER A 76 1.45 15.49 15.06
N GLY A 77 0.86 14.88 14.03
CA GLY A 77 0.98 15.30 12.63
C GLY A 77 2.21 14.71 11.91
N ASN A 78 3.13 14.06 12.63
CA ASN A 78 4.30 13.43 12.04
C ASN A 78 3.99 12.02 11.52
N ILE A 79 4.67 11.62 10.45
CA ILE A 79 4.62 10.25 9.90
C ILE A 79 5.82 9.47 10.44
N VAL A 80 5.53 8.33 11.07
CA VAL A 80 6.57 7.37 11.47
C VAL A 80 6.69 6.32 10.38
N TRP A 81 7.77 6.40 9.62
CA TRP A 81 8.09 5.44 8.57
C TRP A 81 8.56 4.12 9.20
N GLY A 82 8.05 3.00 8.68
CA GLY A 82 8.58 1.68 9.01
C GLY A 82 10.02 1.56 8.50
N GLU A 83 10.82 0.69 9.15
CA GLU A 83 12.17 0.39 8.67
C GLU A 83 12.11 -0.01 7.19
N LEU A 84 12.86 0.73 6.38
CA LEU A 84 12.92 0.56 4.95
C LEU A 84 13.28 -0.90 4.66
N CYS A 85 12.44 -1.60 3.88
CA CYS A 85 12.89 -2.79 3.18
C CYS A 85 13.82 -2.31 2.05
N GLN A 86 15.02 -1.86 2.43
CA GLN A 86 16.11 -1.66 1.49
C GLN A 86 16.53 -3.06 1.07
N SER A 87 16.08 -3.49 -0.10
CA SER A 87 16.72 -4.60 -0.80
C SER A 87 18.21 -4.25 -0.96
N GLN A 88 19.07 -4.97 -0.24
CA GLN A 88 20.48 -5.10 -0.59
C GLN A 88 20.62 -5.76 -1.95
#